data_AF-A0A1V5W776-F1
#
_entry.id   AF-A0A1V5W776-F1
#
_cell.length_a   1.000
_cell.length_b   1.000
_cell.length_c   1.000
_cell.angle_alpha   90.00
_cell.angle_beta   90.00
_cell.angle_gamma   90.00
#
_symmetry.space_group_name_H-M   'P 1'
#
loop_
_entity.id
_entity.type
_entity.pdbx_description
1 polymer ?
#
loop_
_entity_poly.entity_id
_entity_poly.type
_entity_poly.pdbx_seq_one_letter_code
_entity_poly.pdbx_strand_id
1 'polypeptide(L)'
;MSYSTFVCKEFSIIQNSEVLKLGTDAIILGCLSDFHTPTNILDIGTGTGILTLMMAQKYRAQFTAIDILHESFICASHNFTQSKWSDFISCKHISLQDFCLSTQETFDGIICNPPFFSHSLHNKSTFQTIARHSVALSPIDLFACSQILLSPKGIISIIIPYSEKQTFCEQALYYNLYTIKETLISPFFESNPNRIVLHFSKTWNPLESSHIYIRNKDKTYSEVYKELTKKYISIT
;
A
#
# COMPACT_ATOMS: atom_id res chain seq x y z
N MET A 1 11.89 4.71 24.40
CA MET A 1 10.97 4.66 23.24
C MET A 1 10.01 3.49 23.42
N SER A 2 8.72 3.69 23.20
CA SER A 2 7.72 2.61 23.33
C SER A 2 7.61 1.89 21.99
N TYR A 3 7.79 0.57 22.00
CA TYR A 3 7.61 -0.28 20.82
C TYR A 3 6.33 -1.09 20.98
N SER A 4 5.60 -1.29 19.89
CA SER A 4 4.45 -2.19 19.83
C SER A 4 4.60 -3.19 18.70
N THR A 5 4.20 -4.44 18.95
CA THR A 5 4.26 -5.51 17.96
C THR A 5 2.87 -5.82 17.42
N PHE A 6 2.72 -5.78 16.10
CA PHE A 6 1.56 -6.32 15.41
C PHE A 6 1.89 -7.71 14.88
N VAL A 7 1.08 -8.71 15.22
CA VAL A 7 1.34 -10.12 14.87
C VAL A 7 0.47 -10.52 13.69
N CYS A 8 1.10 -10.83 12.57
CA CYS A 8 0.50 -11.57 11.47
C CYS A 8 0.72 -13.08 11.69
N LYS A 9 0.03 -13.92 10.93
CA LYS A 9 0.14 -15.38 11.05
C LYS A 9 1.55 -15.91 10.73
N GLU A 10 2.24 -15.28 9.77
CA GLU A 10 3.54 -15.75 9.25
C GLU A 10 4.72 -14.84 9.61
N PHE A 11 4.47 -13.65 10.17
CA PHE A 11 5.48 -12.67 10.54
C PHE A 11 4.95 -11.67 11.57
N SER A 12 5.83 -10.86 12.14
CA SER A 12 5.46 -9.77 13.06
C SER A 12 6.05 -8.44 12.59
N ILE A 13 5.35 -7.36 12.90
CA ILE A 13 5.78 -5.98 12.63
C ILE A 13 6.05 -5.30 13.96
N ILE A 14 7.30 -4.93 14.19
CA ILE A 14 7.70 -4.07 15.32
C ILE A 14 7.55 -2.62 14.86
N GLN A 15 6.88 -1.81 15.66
CA GLN A 15 6.60 -0.40 15.39
C GLN A 15 7.17 0.45 16.51
N ASN A 16 7.85 1.54 16.16
CA ASN A 16 8.17 2.61 17.11
C ASN A 16 7.07 3.70 17.05
N SER A 17 7.10 4.65 17.98
CA SER A 17 6.13 5.77 18.01
C SER A 17 6.35 6.83 16.92
N GLU A 18 7.44 6.73 16.16
CA GLU A 18 7.87 7.74 15.18
C GLU A 18 7.46 7.39 13.75
N VAL A 19 7.12 6.12 13.50
CA VAL A 19 6.56 5.63 12.24
C VAL A 19 5.03 5.60 12.30
N LEU A 20 4.38 5.81 11.16
CA LEU A 20 2.93 5.73 11.04
C LEU A 20 2.45 4.34 11.51
N LYS A 21 1.55 4.33 12.50
CA LYS A 21 0.97 3.08 13.02
C LYS A 21 0.24 2.32 11.92
N LEU A 22 0.31 1.00 12.00
CA LEU A 22 -0.42 0.14 11.09
C LEU A 22 -1.93 0.42 11.16
N GLY A 23 -2.52 0.67 10.00
CA GLY A 23 -3.97 0.79 9.82
C GLY A 23 -4.56 -0.40 9.05
N THR A 24 -5.89 -0.51 9.11
CA THR A 24 -6.67 -1.48 8.34
C THR A 24 -6.42 -1.38 6.83
N ASP A 25 -6.12 -0.17 6.34
CA ASP A 25 -5.88 0.11 4.92
C ASP A 25 -4.74 -0.74 4.34
N ALA A 26 -3.63 -0.89 5.06
CA ALA A 26 -2.51 -1.71 4.62
C ALA A 26 -2.87 -3.20 4.52
N ILE A 27 -3.64 -3.71 5.49
CA ILE A 27 -4.12 -5.10 5.45
C ILE A 27 -5.07 -5.31 4.27
N ILE A 28 -6.02 -4.41 4.06
CA ILE A 28 -6.97 -4.50 2.94
C ILE A 28 -6.23 -4.45 1.61
N LEU A 29 -5.32 -3.49 1.43
CA LEU A 29 -4.52 -3.34 0.23
C LEU A 29 -3.68 -4.60 -0.03
N GLY A 30 -2.96 -5.11 0.97
CA GLY A 30 -2.16 -6.33 0.82
C GLY A 30 -2.99 -7.57 0.51
N CYS A 31 -4.25 -7.65 0.95
CA CYS A 31 -5.15 -8.74 0.60
C CYS A 31 -5.69 -8.61 -0.84
N LEU A 32 -6.06 -7.40 -1.26
CA LEU A 32 -6.65 -7.11 -2.58
C LEU A 32 -5.63 -6.91 -3.70
N SER A 33 -4.35 -6.74 -3.37
CA SER A 33 -3.26 -6.67 -4.36
C SER A 33 -3.02 -8.04 -4.97
N ASP A 34 -3.34 -8.18 -6.25
CA ASP A 34 -3.14 -9.42 -7.01
C ASP A 34 -2.33 -9.15 -8.27
N PHE A 35 -1.19 -9.82 -8.37
CA PHE A 35 -0.21 -9.68 -9.43
C PHE A 35 -0.04 -11.05 -10.07
N HIS A 36 -0.09 -11.11 -11.40
CA HIS A 36 -0.01 -12.38 -12.12
C HIS A 36 1.44 -12.84 -12.22
N THR A 37 1.82 -13.82 -11.38
CA THR A 37 3.16 -14.42 -11.33
C THR A 37 4.30 -13.37 -11.32
N PRO A 38 4.29 -12.41 -10.37
CA PRO A 38 5.27 -11.34 -10.35
C PRO A 38 6.66 -11.88 -10.05
N THR A 39 7.66 -11.33 -10.71
CA THR A 39 9.07 -11.61 -10.43
C THR A 39 9.75 -10.49 -9.65
N ASN A 40 9.25 -9.25 -9.80
CA ASN A 40 9.77 -8.07 -9.11
C ASN A 40 8.61 -7.17 -8.64
N ILE A 41 8.60 -6.79 -7.36
CA ILE A 41 7.57 -5.95 -6.74
C ILE A 41 8.21 -4.74 -6.05
N LEU A 42 7.66 -3.55 -6.30
CA LEU A 42 8.04 -2.30 -5.65
C LEU A 42 6.98 -1.89 -4.62
N ASP A 43 7.41 -1.62 -3.39
CA ASP A 43 6.61 -1.03 -2.31
C ASP A 43 7.03 0.43 -2.10
N ILE A 44 6.16 1.37 -2.46
CA ILE A 44 6.40 2.81 -2.39
C ILE A 44 5.85 3.35 -1.08
N GLY A 45 6.71 3.95 -0.25
CA GLY A 45 6.34 4.42 1.07
C GLY A 45 6.13 3.26 2.03
N THR A 46 7.13 2.38 2.12
CA THR A 46 7.01 1.09 2.80
C THR A 46 6.64 1.21 4.29
N GLY A 47 6.96 2.33 4.94
CA GLY A 47 6.61 2.61 6.32
C GLY A 47 7.20 1.58 7.28
N THR A 48 6.37 0.65 7.74
CA THR A 48 6.80 -0.45 8.64
C THR A 48 7.27 -1.70 7.90
N GLY A 49 7.11 -1.76 6.57
CA GLY A 49 7.40 -2.95 5.77
C GLY A 49 6.26 -3.95 5.64
N ILE A 50 5.07 -3.65 6.20
CA ILE A 50 3.99 -4.64 6.21
C ILE A 50 3.54 -5.09 4.82
N LEU A 51 3.39 -4.16 3.86
CA LEU A 51 2.92 -4.50 2.52
C LEU A 51 3.93 -5.40 1.82
N THR A 52 5.22 -5.05 1.88
CA THR A 52 6.31 -5.91 1.41
C THR A 52 6.25 -7.31 2.02
N LEU A 53 6.08 -7.45 3.33
CA LEU A 53 6.01 -8.76 3.99
C LEU A 53 4.74 -9.56 3.65
N MET A 54 3.59 -8.88 3.47
CA MET A 54 2.37 -9.52 2.95
C MET A 54 2.58 -10.03 1.51
N MET A 55 3.25 -9.24 0.66
CA MET A 55 3.57 -9.66 -0.70
C MET A 55 4.59 -10.81 -0.73
N ALA A 56 5.59 -10.80 0.17
CA ALA A 56 6.55 -11.89 0.33
C ALA A 56 5.91 -13.20 0.83
N GLN A 57 4.85 -13.10 1.65
CA GLN A 57 4.04 -14.26 2.00
C GLN A 57 3.24 -14.80 0.79
N LYS A 58 2.81 -13.93 -0.12
CA LYS A 58 1.96 -14.29 -1.26
C LYS A 58 2.74 -14.79 -2.48
N TYR A 59 3.95 -14.28 -2.71
CA TYR A 59 4.71 -14.54 -3.93
C TYR A 59 6.16 -14.94 -3.66
N ARG A 60 6.73 -15.75 -4.56
CA ARG A 60 8.18 -15.91 -4.71
C ARG A 60 8.67 -14.89 -5.73
N ALA A 61 9.05 -13.71 -5.27
CA ALA A 61 9.54 -12.60 -6.09
C ALA A 61 10.73 -11.91 -5.41
N GLN A 62 11.37 -11.00 -6.12
CA GLN A 62 12.22 -9.98 -5.53
C GLN A 62 11.36 -8.78 -5.09
N PHE A 63 11.72 -8.15 -3.99
CA PHE A 63 11.01 -7.03 -3.42
C PHE A 63 11.95 -5.85 -3.22
N THR A 64 11.58 -4.70 -3.75
CA THR A 64 12.22 -3.43 -3.42
C THR A 64 11.25 -2.57 -2.62
N ALA A 65 11.65 -2.16 -1.44
CA ALA A 65 10.89 -1.30 -0.55
C ALA A 65 11.59 0.05 -0.44
N ILE A 66 10.91 1.13 -0.80
CA ILE A 66 11.46 2.49 -0.72
C ILE A 66 10.68 3.34 0.27
N ASP A 67 11.40 4.19 1.00
CA ASP A 67 10.79 5.24 1.81
C ASP A 67 11.68 6.47 1.82
N ILE A 68 11.08 7.66 1.87
CA ILE A 68 11.79 8.94 1.98
C ILE A 68 12.13 9.26 3.44
N LEU A 69 11.41 8.67 4.40
CA LEU A 69 11.62 8.89 5.83
C LEU A 69 12.65 7.91 6.36
N HIS A 70 13.69 8.45 7.00
CA HIS A 70 14.78 7.66 7.57
C HIS A 70 14.28 6.65 8.63
N GLU A 71 13.37 7.08 9.50
CA GLU A 71 12.80 6.22 10.55
C GLU A 71 11.97 5.06 9.98
N SER A 72 11.22 5.29 8.89
CA SER A 72 10.51 4.23 8.18
C SER A 72 11.49 3.23 7.56
N PHE A 73 12.56 3.73 6.92
CA PHE A 73 13.61 2.87 6.38
C PHE A 73 14.25 1.98 7.46
N ILE A 74 14.62 2.54 8.61
CA ILE A 74 15.18 1.76 9.73
C ILE A 74 14.16 0.71 10.22
N CYS A 75 12.92 1.13 10.43
CA CYS A 75 11.85 0.26 10.94
C CYS A 75 11.56 -0.91 9.98
N ALA A 76 11.36 -0.62 8.70
CA ALA A 76 11.14 -1.63 7.68
C ALA A 76 12.33 -2.57 7.54
N SER A 77 13.56 -2.03 7.49
CA SER A 77 14.79 -2.84 7.42
C SER A 77 14.89 -3.80 8.61
N HIS A 78 14.61 -3.33 9.83
CA HIS A 78 14.57 -4.19 11.00
C HIS A 78 13.54 -5.31 10.84
N ASN A 79 12.29 -4.99 10.47
CA ASN A 79 11.24 -6.00 10.29
C ASN A 79 11.58 -7.01 9.18
N PHE A 80 12.23 -6.60 8.09
CA PHE A 80 12.66 -7.49 7.03
C PHE A 80 13.74 -8.46 7.50
N THR A 81 14.75 -8.00 8.26
CA THR A 81 15.81 -8.87 8.80
C THR A 81 15.30 -9.92 9.78
N GLN A 82 14.18 -9.65 10.46
CA GLN A 82 13.53 -10.62 11.36
C GLN A 82 12.59 -11.59 10.62
N SER A 83 12.35 -11.37 9.32
CA SER A 83 11.46 -12.20 8.52
C SER A 83 12.21 -13.34 7.82
N LYS A 84 11.48 -14.39 7.46
CA LYS A 84 12.01 -15.52 6.67
C LYS A 84 12.26 -15.19 5.19
N TRP A 85 12.00 -13.96 4.76
CA TRP A 85 12.13 -13.51 3.37
C TRP A 85 13.22 -12.45 3.19
N SER A 86 14.08 -12.23 4.19
CA SER A 86 15.13 -11.20 4.19
C SER A 86 15.96 -11.19 2.90
N ASP A 87 16.31 -12.36 2.38
CA ASP A 87 17.20 -12.53 1.23
C ASP A 87 16.60 -12.06 -0.10
N PHE A 88 15.28 -11.84 -0.12
CA PHE A 88 14.54 -11.40 -1.31
C PHE A 88 14.07 -9.94 -1.21
N ILE A 89 14.41 -9.24 -0.12
CA ILE A 89 13.90 -7.89 0.16
C ILE A 89 15.06 -6.90 0.25
N SER A 90 15.07 -5.91 -0.64
CA SER A 90 15.93 -4.73 -0.57
C SER A 90 15.14 -3.55 -0.02
N CYS A 91 15.61 -2.93 1.06
CA CYS A 91 15.07 -1.66 1.56
C CYS A 91 16.00 -0.50 1.19
N LYS A 92 15.46 0.63 0.73
CA LYS A 92 16.22 1.82 0.33
C LYS A 92 15.63 3.09 0.92
N HIS A 93 16.46 3.92 1.55
CA HIS A 93 16.10 5.28 1.97
C HIS A 93 16.26 6.22 0.77
N ILE A 94 15.19 6.42 0.00
CA ILE A 94 15.20 7.17 -1.25
C ILE A 94 13.80 7.69 -1.58
N SER A 95 13.71 8.85 -2.23
CA SER A 95 12.45 9.35 -2.78
C SER A 95 12.02 8.53 -4.00
N LEU A 96 10.73 8.52 -4.34
CA LEU A 96 10.26 7.85 -5.56
C LEU A 96 10.88 8.48 -6.81
N GLN A 97 11.04 9.80 -6.81
CA GLN A 97 11.61 10.59 -7.89
C GLN A 97 13.08 10.22 -8.14
N ASP A 98 13.89 10.16 -7.09
CA ASP A 98 15.30 9.79 -7.24
C ASP A 98 15.43 8.30 -7.59
N PHE A 99 14.55 7.45 -7.04
CA PHE A 99 14.55 6.03 -7.36
C PHE A 99 14.24 5.78 -8.84
N CYS A 100 13.23 6.45 -9.40
CA CYS A 100 12.84 6.26 -10.80
C CYS A 100 13.90 6.75 -11.79
N LEU A 101 14.71 7.74 -11.40
CA LEU A 101 15.81 8.26 -12.21
C LEU A 101 17.08 7.39 -12.12
N SER A 102 17.27 6.66 -11.02
CA SER A 102 18.50 5.92 -10.74
C SER A 102 18.44 4.43 -11.07
N THR A 103 17.24 3.84 -11.10
CA THR A 103 17.06 2.41 -11.40
C THR A 103 16.83 2.16 -12.90
N GLN A 104 17.27 1.00 -13.37
CA GLN A 104 16.90 0.44 -14.68
C GLN A 104 15.90 -0.72 -14.56
N GLU A 105 15.50 -1.06 -13.34
CA GLU A 105 14.58 -2.16 -13.07
C GLU A 105 13.14 -1.79 -13.43
N THR A 106 12.39 -2.78 -13.89
CA THR A 106 10.94 -2.70 -14.02
C THR A 106 10.26 -3.67 -13.06
N PHE A 107 9.02 -3.35 -12.68
CA PHE A 107 8.28 -4.06 -11.65
C PHE A 107 6.96 -4.61 -12.21
N ASP A 108 6.67 -5.87 -11.90
CA ASP A 108 5.40 -6.53 -12.26
C ASP A 108 4.27 -6.14 -11.30
N GLY A 109 4.63 -5.72 -10.09
CA GLY A 109 3.72 -5.14 -9.11
C GLY A 109 4.29 -3.87 -8.52
N ILE A 110 3.51 -2.80 -8.49
CA ILE A 110 3.79 -1.62 -7.67
C ILE A 110 2.68 -1.51 -6.64
N ILE A 111 3.02 -1.44 -5.36
CA ILE A 111 2.05 -1.33 -4.26
C ILE A 111 2.34 -0.05 -3.48
N CYS A 112 1.30 0.72 -3.17
CA CYS A 112 1.45 1.98 -2.45
C CYS A 112 0.22 2.29 -1.58
N ASN A 113 0.45 2.60 -0.31
CA ASN A 113 -0.55 3.20 0.57
C ASN A 113 -0.13 4.65 0.85
N PRO A 114 -0.40 5.60 -0.06
CA PRO A 114 0.15 6.95 0.03
C PRO A 114 -0.38 7.67 1.28
N PRO A 115 0.42 8.54 1.91
CA PRO A 115 -0.05 9.36 3.03
C PRO A 115 -1.12 10.34 2.52
N PHE A 116 -2.33 10.25 3.05
CA PHE A 116 -3.47 11.03 2.54
C PHE A 116 -3.41 12.49 2.95
N PHE A 117 -3.66 13.39 1.99
CA PHE A 117 -3.63 14.84 2.16
C PHE A 117 -4.88 15.42 2.84
N SER A 118 -5.90 14.61 3.10
CA SER A 118 -7.19 15.13 3.56
C SER A 118 -7.11 15.71 4.99
N HIS A 119 -7.60 16.95 5.13
CA HIS A 119 -7.79 17.80 6.31
C HIS A 119 -8.57 17.19 7.52
N SER A 120 -8.59 15.86 7.67
CA SER A 120 -9.23 15.17 8.79
C SER A 120 -8.35 15.21 10.04
N LEU A 121 -8.54 16.31 10.77
CA LEU A 121 -8.28 16.50 12.19
C LEU A 121 -8.39 15.19 12.99
N HIS A 122 -7.29 14.71 13.59
CA HIS A 122 -7.29 14.26 14.98
C HIS A 122 -5.89 14.03 15.57
N ASN A 123 -4.84 13.84 14.77
CA ASN A 123 -3.44 13.83 15.25
C ASN A 123 -2.59 14.88 14.52
N LYS A 124 -2.89 16.15 14.82
CA LYS A 124 -2.22 17.31 14.20
C LYS A 124 -0.70 17.29 14.40
N SER A 125 -0.18 16.84 15.54
CA SER A 125 1.26 16.94 15.83
C SER A 125 2.13 16.03 14.94
N THR A 126 1.84 14.74 14.87
CA THR A 126 2.67 13.78 14.10
C THR A 126 2.47 13.95 12.59
N PHE A 127 1.23 14.16 12.15
CA PHE A 127 0.90 14.31 10.73
C PHE A 127 1.38 15.66 10.17
N GLN A 128 1.35 16.75 10.96
CA GLN A 128 1.96 18.02 10.54
C GLN A 128 3.48 17.94 10.53
N THR A 129 4.12 17.22 11.44
CA THR A 129 5.59 17.07 11.39
C THR A 129 6.03 16.26 10.17
N ILE A 130 5.34 15.16 9.86
CA ILE A 130 5.62 14.37 8.65
C ILE A 130 5.33 15.20 7.39
N ALA A 131 4.15 15.79 7.27
CA ALA A 131 3.76 16.59 6.09
C ALA A 131 4.52 17.93 5.93
N ARG A 132 5.09 18.50 7.00
CA ARG A 132 5.92 19.71 6.92
C ARG A 132 7.37 19.44 6.51
N HIS A 133 7.84 18.20 6.67
CA HIS A 133 9.22 17.82 6.33
C HIS A 133 9.32 16.94 5.08
N SER A 134 8.24 16.26 4.66
CA SER A 134 8.17 15.51 3.40
C SER A 134 7.28 16.24 2.40
N VAL A 135 7.79 16.49 1.19
CA VAL A 135 6.92 16.72 0.01
C VAL A 135 6.07 15.46 -0.11
N ALA A 136 4.83 15.51 0.34
CA ALA A 136 3.96 14.35 0.33
C ALA A 136 3.80 13.84 -1.12
N LEU A 137 3.77 12.52 -1.28
CA LEU A 137 3.77 11.87 -2.60
C LEU A 137 2.53 12.29 -3.39
N SER A 138 2.70 13.18 -4.36
CA SER A 138 1.60 13.66 -5.17
C SER A 138 1.14 12.57 -6.14
N PRO A 139 -0.14 12.55 -6.55
CA PRO A 139 -0.60 11.62 -7.60
C PRO A 139 0.20 11.78 -8.90
N ILE A 140 0.64 13.01 -9.20
CA ILE A 140 1.47 13.33 -10.37
C ILE A 140 2.80 12.57 -10.29
N ASP A 141 3.53 12.72 -9.18
CA ASP A 141 4.81 12.04 -8.97
C ASP A 141 4.64 10.52 -8.96
N LEU A 142 3.61 10.02 -8.29
CA LEU A 142 3.31 8.60 -8.21
C LEU A 142 3.13 8.01 -9.61
N PHE A 143 2.25 8.57 -10.43
CA PHE A 143 1.93 8.00 -11.74
C PHE A 143 3.00 8.28 -12.80
N ALA A 144 3.67 9.44 -12.77
CA ALA A 144 4.81 9.72 -13.64
C ALA A 144 5.93 8.68 -13.45
N CYS A 145 6.32 8.45 -12.19
CA CYS A 145 7.37 7.49 -11.86
C CYS A 145 6.89 6.04 -12.09
N SER A 146 5.67 5.71 -11.66
CA SER A 146 5.14 4.35 -11.84
C SER A 146 5.03 3.98 -13.32
N GLN A 147 4.72 4.91 -14.22
CA GLN A 147 4.66 4.60 -15.64
C GLN A 147 6.02 4.19 -16.22
N ILE A 148 7.11 4.77 -15.72
CA ILE A 148 8.48 4.39 -16.10
C ILE A 148 8.84 3.03 -15.49
N LEU A 149 8.52 2.83 -14.22
CA LEU A 149 8.91 1.68 -13.42
C LEU A 149 8.07 0.41 -13.69
N LEU A 150 6.84 0.54 -14.18
CA LEU A 150 5.95 -0.60 -14.37
C LEU A 150 6.36 -1.43 -15.58
N SER A 151 6.41 -2.76 -15.45
CA SER A 151 6.60 -3.65 -16.60
C SER A 151 5.39 -3.56 -17.57
N PRO A 152 5.52 -3.99 -18.83
CA PRO A 152 4.42 -3.86 -19.81
C PRO A 152 3.09 -4.50 -19.39
N LYS A 153 3.15 -5.57 -18.57
CA LYS A 153 1.99 -6.27 -18.01
C LYS A 153 1.81 -6.04 -16.50
N GLY A 154 2.61 -5.14 -15.93
CA GLY A 154 2.59 -4.87 -14.50
C GLY A 154 1.29 -4.22 -14.05
N ILE A 155 1.03 -4.32 -12.75
CA ILE A 155 -0.14 -3.71 -12.11
C ILE A 155 0.32 -2.82 -10.97
N ILE A 156 -0.27 -1.62 -10.89
CA ILE A 156 -0.15 -0.74 -9.74
C ILE A 156 -1.37 -0.99 -8.85
N SER A 157 -1.20 -1.20 -7.55
CA SER A 157 -2.29 -1.31 -6.58
C SER A 157 -2.13 -0.27 -5.47
N ILE A 158 -3.17 0.55 -5.28
CA ILE A 158 -3.19 1.59 -4.26
C ILE A 158 -4.48 1.58 -3.47
N ILE A 159 -4.42 2.05 -2.22
CA ILE A 159 -5.60 2.37 -1.42
C ILE A 159 -5.63 3.87 -1.13
N ILE A 160 -6.77 4.52 -1.33
CA ILE A 160 -6.95 5.97 -1.13
C ILE A 160 -8.32 6.29 -0.50
N PRO A 161 -8.55 7.50 0.05
CA PRO A 161 -9.87 7.96 0.42
C PRO A 161 -10.77 7.96 -0.80
N TYR A 162 -12.01 7.50 -0.63
CA TYR A 162 -12.97 7.45 -1.74
C TYR A 162 -13.16 8.82 -2.41
N SER A 163 -13.07 9.92 -1.65
CA SER A 163 -13.14 11.29 -2.16
C SER A 163 -12.03 11.67 -3.15
N GLU A 164 -10.89 10.97 -3.14
CA GLU A 164 -9.75 11.24 -4.01
C GLU A 164 -9.78 10.39 -5.31
N LYS A 165 -10.76 9.49 -5.45
CA LYS A 165 -10.91 8.58 -6.60
C LYS A 165 -10.74 9.28 -7.93
N GLN A 166 -11.51 10.35 -8.15
CA GLN A 166 -11.54 11.07 -9.43
C GLN A 166 -10.15 11.62 -9.76
N THR A 167 -9.52 12.32 -8.81
CA THR A 167 -8.17 12.89 -8.99
C THR A 167 -7.14 11.81 -9.34
N PHE A 168 -7.12 10.68 -8.64
CA PHE A 168 -6.15 9.62 -8.93
C PHE A 168 -6.41 8.96 -10.30
N CYS A 169 -7.67 8.68 -10.65
CA CYS A 169 -7.99 8.08 -11.94
C CYS A 169 -7.65 9.02 -13.12
N GLU A 170 -7.92 10.32 -12.99
CA GLU A 170 -7.58 11.32 -14.02
C GLU A 170 -6.06 11.45 -14.20
N GLN A 171 -5.31 11.47 -13.09
CA GLN A 171 -3.84 11.54 -13.14
C GLN A 171 -3.22 10.26 -13.69
N ALA A 172 -3.72 9.08 -13.31
CA ALA A 172 -3.27 7.82 -13.91
C ALA A 172 -3.49 7.82 -15.43
N LEU A 173 -4.68 8.22 -15.88
CA LEU A 173 -5.02 8.27 -17.29
C LEU A 173 -4.12 9.23 -18.08
N TYR A 174 -3.80 10.40 -17.50
CA TYR A 174 -2.86 11.36 -18.10
C TYR A 174 -1.49 10.71 -18.41
N TYR A 175 -1.03 9.80 -17.56
CA TYR A 175 0.21 9.04 -17.76
C TYR A 175 0.03 7.72 -18.54
N ASN A 176 -1.12 7.50 -19.20
CA ASN A 176 -1.47 6.27 -19.93
C ASN A 176 -1.48 5.01 -19.03
N LEU A 177 -2.01 5.16 -17.82
CA LEU A 177 -2.33 4.07 -16.90
C LEU A 177 -3.84 4.00 -16.73
N TYR A 178 -4.43 2.88 -17.12
CA TYR A 178 -5.88 2.66 -17.11
C TYR A 178 -6.30 1.99 -15.81
N THR A 179 -7.35 2.50 -15.17
CA THR A 179 -8.00 1.80 -14.06
C THR A 179 -8.65 0.52 -14.59
N ILE A 180 -8.16 -0.63 -14.14
CA ILE A 180 -8.65 -1.95 -14.55
C ILE A 180 -9.52 -2.60 -13.48
N LYS A 181 -9.38 -2.17 -12.22
CA LYS A 181 -10.16 -2.70 -11.11
C LYS A 181 -10.34 -1.66 -10.02
N GLU A 182 -11.50 -1.70 -9.38
CA GLU A 182 -11.81 -0.92 -8.20
C GLU A 182 -12.55 -1.76 -7.16
N THR A 183 -12.23 -1.53 -5.89
CA THR A 183 -12.95 -2.12 -4.76
C THR A 183 -13.31 -1.03 -3.78
N LEU A 184 -14.60 -0.73 -3.68
CA LEU A 184 -15.14 0.19 -2.68
C LEU A 184 -15.05 -0.45 -1.29
N ILE A 185 -14.65 0.30 -0.28
CA ILE A 185 -14.54 -0.18 1.09
C ILE A 185 -15.38 0.71 1.99
N SER A 186 -16.39 0.11 2.60
CA SER A 186 -17.27 0.76 3.57
C SER A 186 -17.02 0.22 4.98
N PRO A 187 -16.98 1.07 6.01
CA PRO A 187 -16.73 0.64 7.39
C PRO A 187 -17.85 -0.25 7.94
N PHE A 188 -19.10 0.03 7.58
CA PHE A 188 -20.28 -0.72 8.01
C PHE A 188 -21.19 -1.04 6.82
N PHE A 189 -21.95 -2.13 6.90
CA PHE A 189 -23.00 -2.46 5.94
C PHE A 189 -23.92 -1.26 5.68
N GLU A 190 -24.22 -0.99 4.39
CA GLU A 190 -24.98 0.16 3.89
C GLU A 190 -24.38 1.56 4.16
N SER A 191 -23.21 1.68 4.78
CA SER A 191 -22.52 2.98 4.89
C SER A 191 -21.79 3.37 3.60
N ASN A 192 -21.62 4.68 3.39
CA ASN A 192 -20.86 5.19 2.26
C ASN A 192 -19.39 4.72 2.31
N PRO A 193 -18.77 4.44 1.15
CA PRO A 193 -17.36 4.08 1.11
C PRO A 193 -16.51 5.24 1.57
N ASN A 194 -15.54 4.96 2.45
CA ASN A 194 -14.55 5.93 2.90
C ASN A 194 -13.16 5.64 2.33
N ARG A 195 -12.97 4.46 1.74
CA ARG A 195 -11.76 4.02 1.07
C ARG A 195 -12.11 3.34 -0.25
N ILE A 196 -11.13 3.33 -1.15
CA ILE A 196 -11.18 2.58 -2.40
C ILE A 196 -9.80 2.00 -2.68
N VAL A 197 -9.77 0.73 -3.06
CA VAL A 197 -8.58 0.13 -3.68
C VAL A 197 -8.73 0.24 -5.18
N LEU A 198 -7.70 0.76 -5.85
CA LEU A 198 -7.63 0.93 -7.29
C LEU A 198 -6.46 0.12 -7.84
N HIS A 199 -6.67 -0.51 -8.99
CA HIS A 199 -5.61 -1.16 -9.74
C HIS A 199 -5.48 -0.53 -11.12
N PHE A 200 -4.25 -0.24 -11.53
CA PHE A 200 -3.94 0.38 -12.81
C PHE A 200 -2.99 -0.48 -13.63
N SER A 201 -3.12 -0.40 -14.96
CA SER A 201 -2.25 -1.07 -15.92
C SER A 201 -1.95 -0.19 -17.13
N LYS A 202 -0.83 -0.46 -17.80
CA LYS A 202 -0.51 0.11 -19.13
C LYS A 202 -1.49 -0.35 -20.21
N THR A 203 -2.14 -1.49 -20.01
CA THR A 203 -3.11 -2.06 -20.95
C THR A 203 -4.52 -1.77 -20.46
N TRP A 204 -5.35 -1.23 -21.34
CA TRP A 204 -6.77 -1.08 -21.05
C TRP A 204 -7.46 -2.45 -20.97
N ASN A 205 -8.25 -2.63 -19.92
CA ASN A 205 -9.18 -3.75 -19.74
C ASN A 205 -10.54 -3.19 -19.28
N PRO A 206 -11.65 -3.93 -19.47
CA PRO A 206 -12.92 -3.60 -18.84
C PRO A 206 -12.76 -3.48 -17.32
N LEU A 207 -13.34 -2.43 -16.74
CA LEU A 207 -13.25 -2.18 -15.30
C LEU A 207 -13.98 -3.27 -14.50
N GLU A 208 -13.26 -3.92 -13.61
CA GLU A 208 -13.84 -4.78 -12.57
C GLU A 208 -14.19 -3.95 -11.32
N SER A 209 -15.46 -3.86 -10.96
CA SER A 209 -15.90 -3.17 -9.74
C SER A 209 -16.42 -4.14 -8.69
N SER A 210 -16.04 -3.92 -7.43
CA SER A 210 -16.57 -4.66 -6.28
C SER A 210 -16.72 -3.77 -5.05
N HIS A 211 -17.40 -4.26 -4.01
CA HIS A 211 -17.66 -3.51 -2.77
C HIS A 211 -17.55 -4.43 -1.56
N ILE A 212 -16.78 -4.02 -0.56
CA ILE A 212 -16.58 -4.75 0.69
C ILE A 212 -17.05 -3.88 1.85
N TYR A 213 -17.77 -4.51 2.77
CA TYR A 213 -18.12 -3.96 4.08
C TYR A 213 -17.22 -4.58 5.15
N ILE A 214 -16.55 -3.76 5.97
CA ILE A 214 -15.66 -4.29 7.02
C ILE A 214 -16.49 -4.91 8.15
N ARG A 215 -17.60 -4.25 8.54
CA ARG A 215 -18.48 -4.70 9.63
C ARG A 215 -19.94 -4.79 9.19
N ASN A 216 -20.68 -5.69 9.84
CA ASN A 216 -22.13 -5.82 9.73
C ASN A 216 -22.84 -4.69 10.51
N LYS A 217 -24.18 -4.62 10.41
CA LYS A 217 -25.00 -3.64 11.17
C LYS A 217 -24.81 -3.77 12.69
N ASP A 218 -24.59 -4.99 13.19
CA ASP A 218 -24.33 -5.31 14.60
C ASP A 218 -22.87 -5.00 15.05
N LYS A 219 -22.06 -4.39 14.18
CA LYS A 219 -20.64 -4.06 14.37
C LYS A 219 -19.70 -5.28 14.44
N THR A 220 -20.17 -6.51 14.24
CA THR A 220 -19.28 -7.66 14.06
C THR A 220 -18.53 -7.54 12.73
N TYR A 221 -17.35 -8.15 12.62
CA TYR A 221 -16.65 -8.22 11.32
C TYR A 221 -17.48 -9.03 10.33
N SER A 222 -17.60 -8.53 9.09
CA SER A 222 -18.32 -9.24 8.04
C SER A 222 -17.59 -10.52 7.63
N GLU A 223 -18.34 -11.51 7.13
CA GLU A 223 -17.73 -12.75 6.66
C GLU A 223 -16.78 -12.51 5.48
N VAL A 224 -17.14 -11.58 4.58
CA VAL A 224 -16.28 -11.17 3.46
C VAL A 224 -14.94 -10.64 3.95
N TYR A 225 -14.94 -9.80 4.98
CA TYR A 225 -13.70 -9.24 5.54
C TYR A 225 -12.87 -10.28 6.30
N LYS A 226 -13.53 -11.16 7.07
CA LYS A 226 -12.86 -12.30 7.72
C LYS A 226 -12.17 -13.20 6.70
N GLU A 227 -12.90 -13.59 5.66
CA GLU A 227 -12.39 -14.44 4.58
C GLU A 227 -11.26 -13.77 3.79
N LEU A 228 -11.37 -12.46 3.52
CA LEU A 228 -10.32 -11.69 2.85
C LEU A 228 -9.00 -11.69 3.63
N THR A 229 -9.09 -11.53 4.95
CA THR A 229 -7.93 -11.27 5.82
C THR A 229 -7.38 -12.52 6.52
N LYS A 230 -8.09 -13.65 6.45
CA LYS A 230 -7.76 -14.89 7.19
C LYS A 230 -6.37 -15.44 6.95
N LYS A 231 -5.72 -15.14 5.82
CA LYS A 231 -4.36 -15.60 5.54
C LYS A 231 -3.29 -14.83 6.33
N TYR A 232 -3.60 -13.61 6.77
CA TYR A 232 -2.62 -12.70 7.36
C TYR A 232 -2.90 -12.43 8.82
N ILE A 233 -4.15 -12.27 9.22
CA ILE A 233 -4.51 -11.89 10.59
C ILE A 233 -5.60 -12.80 11.15
N SER A 234 -5.62 -12.91 12.48
CA SER A 234 -6.65 -13.61 13.22
C SER A 234 -7.68 -12.59 13.70
N ILE A 235 -8.92 -12.76 13.27
CA ILE A 235 -10.03 -11.89 13.65
C ILE A 235 -11.14 -12.76 14.24
N THR A 236 -11.54 -12.44 15.46
CA THR A 236 -12.70 -13.03 16.14
C THR A 236 -13.98 -12.35 15.71
#